data_AF-A0A0A7CMC5-F1
#
_entry.id   AF-A0A0A7CMC5-F1
#
_cell.length_a   1.000
_cell.length_b   1.000
_cell.length_c   1.000
_cell.angle_alpha   90.00
_cell.angle_beta   90.00
_cell.angle_gamma   90.00
#
_symmetry.space_group_name_H-M   'P 1'
#
loop_
_entity.id
_entity.type
_entity.pdbx_description
1 polymer ?
#
loop_
_entity_poly.entity_id
_entity_poly.type
_entity_poly.pdbx_seq_one_letter_code
_entity_poly.pdbx_strand_id
1 'polypeptide(L)'
;MMRLMTIVSACIGFVVGSTSMGICYDSYDSANMKTHFTTIKERFTAVRIFQTAMGSQNAIDVAAEVGLQVAAGVWIQGDRYETDLKAVIDGCKRHPDTVQVVYIGNEELHNGWSADKLIATINDAKKRIKDAGINVRVGTVQIDAIADACDVIGVNIHPFFSGSPASVLTPIVDFKTRWDAVKAKFGDKIRMTESGWPTQGGNFGQHEANWQRAKDYYYAMLEWESSEQSEIPYYFMFHDNPAKGGFETYFGIATQDGKWKWENPDPSPTSNPTTYPTNSPTSTPAPTSTPTPSSSTPAPTPISSEPTPMPTVPTPVPAIPTSKPTPTVNPTNTPPSTSPTPTPAPTKPFCP
;
A
#
# COMPACT_ATOMS: atom_id res chain seq x y z
N MET A 1 31.55 -1.49 61.57
CA MET A 1 32.06 -1.91 60.25
C MET A 1 30.87 -2.05 59.31
N MET A 2 30.55 -0.98 58.57
CA MET A 2 29.37 -0.92 57.69
C MET A 2 29.83 -1.29 56.27
N ARG A 3 29.40 -2.44 55.75
CA ARG A 3 29.70 -2.86 54.38
C ARG A 3 28.64 -2.29 53.45
N LEU A 4 29.07 -1.33 52.63
CA LEU A 4 28.32 -0.77 51.52
C LEU A 4 28.21 -1.84 50.43
N MET A 5 26.99 -2.36 50.17
CA MET A 5 26.72 -3.18 49.00
C MET A 5 26.33 -2.26 47.84
N THR A 6 27.25 -2.06 46.91
CA THR A 6 26.99 -1.40 45.63
C THR A 6 26.13 -2.32 44.78
N ILE A 7 24.87 -1.97 44.57
CA ILE A 7 24.02 -2.60 43.55
C ILE A 7 24.44 -2.02 42.20
N VAL A 8 25.14 -2.83 41.41
CA VAL A 8 25.39 -2.51 39.99
C VAL A 8 24.11 -2.83 39.24
N SER A 9 23.34 -1.79 38.90
CA SER A 9 22.20 -1.92 38.00
C SER A 9 22.74 -2.16 36.59
N ALA A 10 22.67 -3.41 36.13
CA ALA A 10 22.96 -3.75 34.75
C ALA A 10 21.77 -3.31 33.88
N CYS A 11 21.87 -2.14 33.26
CA CYS A 11 21.02 -1.80 32.13
C CYS A 11 21.34 -2.76 30.99
N ILE A 12 20.56 -3.84 30.84
CA ILE A 12 20.58 -4.68 29.65
C ILE A 12 19.96 -3.83 28.54
N GLY A 13 20.80 -3.12 27.80
CA GLY A 13 20.41 -2.54 26.52
C GLY A 13 20.07 -3.69 25.58
N PHE A 14 18.80 -3.79 25.19
CA PHE A 14 18.42 -4.62 24.05
C PHE A 14 19.07 -4.01 22.81
N VAL A 15 20.17 -4.61 22.35
CA VAL A 15 20.66 -4.36 21.00
C VAL A 15 19.67 -5.04 20.07
N VAL A 16 18.71 -4.26 19.56
CA VAL A 16 17.88 -4.72 18.45
C VAL A 16 18.83 -4.87 17.27
N GLY A 17 19.20 -6.11 16.94
CA GLY A 17 20.00 -6.38 15.75
C GLY A 17 19.31 -5.79 14.51
N SER A 18 20.09 -5.33 13.54
CA SER A 18 19.56 -4.85 12.27
C SER A 18 18.63 -5.92 11.68
N THR A 19 17.37 -5.57 11.45
CA THR A 19 16.42 -6.47 10.80
C THR A 19 16.71 -6.53 9.31
N SER A 20 16.44 -7.68 8.69
CA SER A 20 16.44 -7.83 7.23
C SER A 20 15.15 -7.28 6.61
N MET A 21 14.17 -6.86 7.43
CA MET A 21 13.00 -6.09 7.00
C MET A 21 13.41 -4.67 6.55
N GLY A 22 12.69 -4.13 5.58
CA GLY A 22 12.69 -2.72 5.21
C GLY A 22 11.48 -1.99 5.77
N ILE A 23 11.41 -0.68 5.55
CA ILE A 23 10.29 0.13 6.04
C ILE A 23 9.71 1.07 4.97
N CYS A 24 8.40 1.27 4.96
CA CYS A 24 7.76 2.24 4.08
C CYS A 24 7.99 3.66 4.57
N TYR A 25 8.28 4.57 3.64
CA TYR A 25 8.47 6.00 3.88
C TYR A 25 7.48 6.80 3.04
N ASP A 26 6.61 7.55 3.71
CA ASP A 26 5.66 8.46 3.08
C ASP A 26 6.34 9.82 2.82
N SER A 27 6.06 10.41 1.66
CA SER A 27 6.70 11.62 1.18
C SER A 27 6.18 12.91 1.84
N TYR A 28 5.20 12.85 2.74
CA TYR A 28 4.54 14.05 3.29
C TYR A 28 5.51 15.04 3.98
N ASP A 29 6.60 14.54 4.59
CA ASP A 29 7.67 15.37 5.18
C ASP A 29 9.02 15.09 4.53
N SER A 30 9.04 15.07 3.19
CA SER A 30 10.27 14.83 2.43
C SER A 30 11.35 15.88 2.63
N ALA A 31 11.04 17.06 3.16
CA ALA A 31 12.03 18.08 3.49
C ALA A 31 13.06 17.57 4.51
N ASN A 32 12.65 16.67 5.41
CA ASN A 32 13.50 16.06 6.43
C ASN A 32 14.00 14.65 6.04
N MET A 33 13.84 14.23 4.79
CA MET A 33 14.10 12.86 4.32
C MET A 33 15.48 12.32 4.70
N LYS A 34 16.55 13.12 4.59
CA LYS A 34 17.90 12.67 4.97
C LYS A 34 18.01 12.36 6.47
N THR A 35 17.43 13.21 7.32
CA THR A 35 17.37 12.98 8.76
C THR A 35 16.58 11.70 9.05
N HIS A 36 15.39 11.56 8.44
CA HIS A 36 14.57 10.37 8.58
C HIS A 36 15.29 9.09 8.12
N PHE A 37 15.95 9.13 6.97
CA PHE A 37 16.71 7.99 6.45
C PHE A 37 17.89 7.64 7.36
N THR A 38 18.55 8.63 7.95
CA THR A 38 19.61 8.40 8.93
C THR A 38 19.07 7.67 10.15
N THR A 39 17.92 8.09 10.68
CA THR A 39 17.24 7.37 11.77
C THR A 39 16.83 5.97 11.35
N ILE A 40 16.19 5.80 10.18
CA ILE A 40 15.80 4.49 9.65
C ILE A 40 16.99 3.54 9.57
N LYS A 41 18.17 4.04 9.15
CA LYS A 41 19.39 3.23 9.00
C LYS A 41 19.91 2.63 10.30
N GLU A 42 19.50 3.16 11.45
CA GLU A 42 19.81 2.56 12.76
C GLU A 42 19.21 1.16 12.92
N ARG A 43 18.12 0.85 12.23
CA ARG A 43 17.33 -0.38 12.42
C ARG A 43 17.05 -1.17 11.16
N PHE A 44 16.94 -0.50 10.02
CA PHE A 44 16.54 -1.08 8.74
C PHE A 44 17.65 -0.93 7.69
N THR A 45 17.65 -1.85 6.73
CA THR A 45 18.62 -1.84 5.62
C THR A 45 18.05 -1.23 4.34
N ALA A 46 16.73 -1.08 4.25
CA ALA A 46 16.05 -0.60 3.06
C ALA A 46 14.81 0.23 3.38
N VAL A 47 14.46 1.11 2.43
CA VAL A 47 13.21 1.86 2.41
C VAL A 47 12.39 1.52 1.18
N ARG A 48 11.06 1.49 1.34
CA ARG A 48 10.12 1.57 0.23
C ARG A 48 9.56 2.98 0.17
N ILE A 49 9.72 3.64 -0.96
CA ILE A 49 9.21 4.99 -1.22
C ILE A 49 8.08 4.91 -2.24
N PHE A 50 7.04 5.73 -2.08
CA PHE A 50 5.88 5.74 -3.00
C PHE A 50 6.07 6.67 -4.20
N GLN A 51 6.89 7.70 -4.01
CA GLN A 51 7.31 8.70 -4.99
C GLN A 51 8.84 8.73 -5.00
N THR A 52 9.47 9.08 -6.12
CA THR A 52 10.93 9.13 -6.22
C THR A 52 11.45 10.56 -6.27
N ALA A 53 10.73 11.45 -6.95
CA ALA A 53 10.99 12.89 -6.90
C ALA A 53 10.22 13.52 -5.73
N MET A 54 10.90 14.17 -4.79
CA MET A 54 10.25 14.77 -3.63
C MET A 54 10.72 16.22 -3.45
N GLY A 55 9.91 17.17 -3.94
CA GLY A 55 10.33 18.57 -4.05
C GLY A 55 11.54 18.70 -4.96
N SER A 56 12.64 19.27 -4.46
CA SER A 56 13.92 19.37 -5.17
C SER A 56 14.83 18.15 -4.99
N GLN A 57 14.42 17.15 -4.21
CA GLN A 57 15.25 15.99 -3.86
C GLN A 57 14.88 14.76 -4.70
N ASN A 58 15.87 13.90 -4.93
CA ASN A 58 15.67 12.54 -5.41
C ASN A 58 15.93 11.57 -4.26
N ALA A 59 14.92 10.76 -3.92
CA ALA A 59 15.00 9.87 -2.77
C ALA A 59 16.05 8.75 -2.93
N ILE A 60 16.38 8.35 -4.16
CA ILE A 60 17.45 7.37 -4.41
C ILE A 60 18.81 7.96 -4.05
N ASP A 61 19.07 9.21 -4.41
CA ASP A 61 20.34 9.89 -4.09
C ASP A 61 20.52 10.00 -2.56
N VAL A 62 19.45 10.35 -1.83
CA VAL A 62 19.49 10.48 -0.37
C VAL A 62 19.64 9.11 0.32
N ALA A 63 18.99 8.07 -0.19
CA ALA A 63 19.16 6.71 0.33
C ALA A 63 20.60 6.21 0.10
N ALA A 64 21.18 6.45 -1.08
CA ALA A 64 22.55 6.10 -1.38
C ALA A 64 23.55 6.81 -0.46
N GLU A 65 23.33 8.10 -0.18
CA GLU A 65 24.17 8.88 0.73
C GLU A 65 24.16 8.31 2.17
N VAL A 66 23.00 7.84 2.63
CA VAL A 66 22.85 7.26 3.98
C VAL A 66 23.25 5.77 4.04
N GLY A 67 23.34 5.09 2.89
CA GLY A 67 23.63 3.66 2.81
C GLY A 67 22.40 2.76 3.00
N LEU A 68 21.22 3.22 2.56
CA LEU A 68 19.99 2.42 2.48
C LEU A 68 19.78 1.92 1.05
N GLN A 69 19.24 0.71 0.91
CA GLN A 69 18.68 0.26 -0.36
C GLN A 69 17.25 0.77 -0.55
N VAL A 70 16.76 0.78 -1.80
CA VAL A 70 15.45 1.37 -2.14
C VAL A 70 14.59 0.42 -2.97
N ALA A 71 13.34 0.22 -2.55
CA ALA A 71 12.24 -0.12 -3.46
C ALA A 71 11.59 1.19 -3.92
N ALA A 72 11.83 1.56 -5.18
CA ALA A 72 11.47 2.87 -5.71
C ALA A 72 10.05 2.87 -6.29
N GLY A 73 9.21 3.81 -5.85
CA GLY A 73 7.87 4.01 -6.37
C GLY A 73 7.84 5.08 -7.47
N VAL A 74 7.13 4.77 -8.55
CA VAL A 74 6.67 5.73 -9.55
C VAL A 74 5.19 5.97 -9.30
N TRP A 75 4.85 7.18 -8.86
CA TRP A 75 3.46 7.54 -8.61
C TRP A 75 2.76 7.87 -9.93
N ILE A 76 1.70 7.11 -10.24
CA ILE A 76 1.02 7.21 -11.54
C ILE A 76 -0.36 7.85 -11.47
N GLN A 77 -0.75 8.34 -10.29
CA GLN A 77 -1.91 9.23 -10.18
C GLN A 77 -1.50 10.67 -10.50
N GLY A 78 -2.44 11.45 -11.06
CA GLY A 78 -2.18 12.81 -11.52
C GLY A 78 -1.22 12.84 -12.70
N ASP A 79 -0.30 13.81 -12.70
CA ASP A 79 0.68 14.07 -13.78
C ASP A 79 2.11 13.64 -13.41
N ARG A 80 2.26 12.83 -12.36
CA ARG A 80 3.57 12.51 -11.75
C ARG A 80 4.40 11.46 -12.47
N TYR A 81 3.80 10.65 -13.35
CA TYR A 81 4.47 9.52 -14.00
C TYR A 81 5.82 9.92 -14.62
N GLU A 82 5.83 10.99 -15.42
CA GLU A 82 7.06 11.45 -16.08
C GLU A 82 8.11 11.95 -15.10
N THR A 83 7.69 12.68 -14.06
CA THR A 83 8.58 13.23 -13.04
C THR A 83 9.23 12.11 -12.23
N ASP A 84 8.45 11.16 -11.73
CA ASP A 84 8.97 10.07 -10.89
C ASP A 84 9.77 9.06 -11.72
N LEU A 85 9.34 8.69 -12.93
CA LEU A 85 10.10 7.77 -13.78
C LEU A 85 11.44 8.39 -14.20
N LYS A 86 11.48 9.69 -14.51
CA LYS A 86 12.74 10.38 -14.77
C LYS A 86 13.65 10.34 -13.54
N ALA A 87 13.12 10.59 -12.34
CA ALA A 87 13.90 10.54 -11.10
C ALA A 87 14.44 9.12 -10.82
N VAL A 88 13.66 8.08 -11.10
CA VAL A 88 14.14 6.68 -11.02
C VAL A 88 15.32 6.46 -11.97
N ILE A 89 15.18 6.83 -13.25
CA ILE A 89 16.23 6.64 -14.26
C ILE A 89 17.51 7.41 -13.88
N ASP A 90 17.37 8.67 -13.49
CA ASP A 90 18.51 9.51 -13.10
C ASP A 90 19.19 8.98 -11.83
N GLY A 91 18.40 8.57 -10.83
CA GLY A 91 18.89 8.01 -9.58
C GLY A 91 19.63 6.68 -9.79
N CYS A 92 19.07 5.75 -10.57
CA CYS A 92 19.72 4.48 -10.91
C CYS A 92 21.03 4.68 -11.68
N LYS A 93 21.11 5.69 -12.57
CA LYS A 93 22.36 6.01 -13.28
C LYS A 93 23.45 6.52 -12.35
N ARG A 94 23.09 7.33 -11.35
CA ARG A 94 24.04 7.84 -10.35
C ARG A 94 24.41 6.79 -9.30
N HIS A 95 23.48 5.90 -8.96
CA HIS A 95 23.59 4.96 -7.84
C HIS A 95 23.11 3.55 -8.24
N PRO A 96 23.85 2.84 -9.12
CA PRO A 96 23.39 1.59 -9.73
C PRO A 96 23.12 0.45 -8.73
N ASP A 97 23.76 0.46 -7.56
CA ASP A 97 23.62 -0.60 -6.55
C ASP A 97 22.57 -0.28 -5.46
N THR A 98 21.91 0.88 -5.54
CA THR A 98 20.97 1.35 -4.50
C THR A 98 19.54 0.83 -4.68
N VAL A 99 19.08 0.68 -5.93
CA VAL A 99 17.68 0.34 -6.23
C VAL A 99 17.50 -1.18 -6.40
N GLN A 100 16.65 -1.77 -5.57
CA GLN A 100 16.35 -3.21 -5.61
C GLN A 100 15.26 -3.56 -6.64
N VAL A 101 14.27 -2.67 -6.76
CA VAL A 101 13.05 -2.86 -7.54
C VAL A 101 12.41 -1.48 -7.81
N VAL A 102 11.74 -1.36 -8.94
CA VAL A 102 10.87 -0.22 -9.28
C VAL A 102 9.41 -0.69 -9.33
N TYR A 103 8.55 -0.04 -8.55
CA TYR A 103 7.09 -0.24 -8.57
C TYR A 103 6.40 0.89 -9.31
N ILE A 104 5.66 0.54 -10.35
CA ILE A 104 4.84 1.45 -11.15
C ILE A 104 3.43 1.41 -10.59
N GLY A 105 3.09 2.44 -9.82
CA GLY A 105 1.82 2.51 -9.13
C GLY A 105 1.71 1.68 -7.86
N ASN A 106 0.64 1.95 -7.12
CA ASN A 106 0.20 1.27 -5.92
C ASN A 106 -1.34 1.14 -5.92
N GLU A 107 -1.83 -0.09 -6.09
CA GLU A 107 -3.25 -0.44 -6.01
C GLU A 107 -4.18 0.27 -7.01
N GLU A 108 -3.72 0.61 -8.22
CA GLU A 108 -4.50 1.43 -9.16
C GLU A 108 -5.82 0.81 -9.63
N LEU A 109 -5.95 -0.52 -9.61
CA LEU A 109 -7.23 -1.15 -9.95
C LEU A 109 -8.32 -0.78 -8.93
N HIS A 110 -7.96 -0.69 -7.64
CA HIS A 110 -8.86 -0.22 -6.60
C HIS A 110 -9.19 1.27 -6.77
N ASN A 111 -8.32 2.02 -7.43
CA ASN A 111 -8.50 3.44 -7.77
C ASN A 111 -9.16 3.66 -9.15
N GLY A 112 -9.78 2.63 -9.73
CA GLY A 112 -10.60 2.73 -10.94
C GLY A 112 -9.84 2.69 -12.27
N TRP A 113 -8.56 2.33 -12.27
CA TRP A 113 -7.83 2.07 -13.53
C TRP A 113 -8.24 0.72 -14.11
N SER A 114 -8.22 0.60 -15.44
CA SER A 114 -8.31 -0.70 -16.10
C SER A 114 -6.98 -1.43 -16.06
N ALA A 115 -7.02 -2.77 -16.08
CA ALA A 115 -5.83 -3.61 -16.17
C ALA A 115 -5.00 -3.27 -17.41
N ASP A 116 -5.63 -3.10 -18.57
CA ASP A 116 -4.93 -2.76 -19.82
C ASP A 116 -4.16 -1.44 -19.72
N LYS A 117 -4.75 -0.42 -19.09
CA LYS A 117 -4.09 0.87 -18.89
C LYS A 117 -2.85 0.71 -18.01
N LEU A 118 -2.97 0.00 -16.89
CA LEU A 118 -1.86 -0.24 -15.97
C LEU A 118 -0.75 -1.09 -16.62
N ILE A 119 -1.11 -2.17 -17.33
CA ILE A 119 -0.16 -3.01 -18.08
C ILE A 119 0.60 -2.19 -19.12
N ALA A 120 -0.09 -1.31 -19.87
CA ALA A 120 0.55 -0.42 -20.82
C ALA A 120 1.56 0.53 -20.14
N THR A 121 1.21 1.11 -19.00
CA THR A 121 2.10 1.98 -18.22
C THR A 121 3.31 1.21 -17.68
N ILE A 122 3.14 -0.01 -17.17
CA ILE A 122 4.25 -0.87 -16.71
C ILE A 122 5.21 -1.17 -17.87
N ASN A 123 4.67 -1.54 -19.03
CA ASN A 123 5.48 -1.87 -20.20
C ASN A 123 6.24 -0.65 -20.75
N ASP A 124 5.64 0.54 -20.74
CA ASP A 124 6.33 1.78 -21.10
C ASP A 124 7.51 2.06 -20.15
N ALA A 125 7.28 2.00 -18.83
CA ALA A 125 8.32 2.23 -17.84
C ALA A 125 9.47 1.22 -17.98
N LYS A 126 9.16 -0.08 -18.14
CA LYS A 126 10.13 -1.14 -18.41
C LYS A 126 10.99 -0.83 -19.61
N LYS A 127 10.36 -0.44 -20.73
CA LYS A 127 11.06 -0.11 -21.97
C LYS A 127 12.01 1.07 -21.74
N ARG A 128 11.54 2.16 -21.13
CA ARG A 128 12.34 3.37 -20.91
C ARG A 128 13.51 3.16 -19.96
N ILE A 129 13.31 2.39 -18.90
CA ILE A 129 14.38 2.00 -17.96
C ILE A 129 15.44 1.17 -18.70
N LYS A 130 15.01 0.18 -19.50
CA LYS A 130 15.92 -0.66 -20.29
C LYS A 130 16.68 0.13 -21.36
N ASP A 131 16.00 1.02 -22.10
CA ASP A 131 16.61 1.89 -23.11
C ASP A 131 17.63 2.85 -22.50
N ALA A 132 17.48 3.20 -21.23
CA ALA A 132 18.44 3.98 -20.47
C ALA A 132 19.68 3.18 -19.98
N GLY A 133 19.76 1.89 -20.31
CA GLY A 133 20.86 0.99 -19.93
C GLY A 133 20.78 0.48 -18.50
N ILE A 134 19.62 0.60 -17.84
CA ILE A 134 19.43 0.19 -16.44
C ILE A 134 18.80 -1.20 -16.41
N ASN A 135 19.42 -2.12 -15.66
CA ASN A 135 18.89 -3.47 -15.43
C ASN A 135 18.35 -3.59 -14.00
N VAL A 136 17.10 -3.22 -13.81
CA VAL A 136 16.37 -3.35 -12.54
C VAL A 136 15.02 -4.01 -12.81
N ARG A 137 14.54 -4.83 -11.87
CA ARG A 137 13.21 -5.44 -11.98
C ARG A 137 12.13 -4.37 -11.83
N VAL A 138 11.09 -4.47 -12.66
CA VAL A 138 9.97 -3.54 -12.65
C VAL A 138 8.66 -4.29 -12.43
N GLY A 139 7.84 -3.77 -11.55
CA GLY A 139 6.56 -4.35 -11.17
C GLY A 139 5.51 -3.31 -10.88
N THR A 140 4.41 -3.75 -10.28
CA THR A 140 3.41 -2.90 -9.62
C THR A 140 3.04 -3.52 -8.28
N VAL A 141 2.36 -2.77 -7.42
CA VAL A 141 1.81 -3.27 -6.16
C VAL A 141 0.32 -3.59 -6.38
N GLN A 142 0.04 -4.77 -6.95
CA GLN A 142 -1.29 -5.29 -7.24
C GLN A 142 -1.18 -6.79 -7.58
N ILE A 143 -2.06 -7.64 -7.01
CA ILE A 143 -2.00 -9.12 -7.14
C ILE A 143 -2.92 -9.72 -8.22
N ASP A 144 -3.60 -8.89 -9.02
CA ASP A 144 -4.64 -9.33 -9.98
C ASP A 144 -4.06 -9.68 -11.37
N ALA A 145 -4.86 -9.48 -12.44
CA ALA A 145 -4.59 -9.85 -13.84
C ALA A 145 -3.39 -9.12 -14.51
N ILE A 146 -2.49 -8.55 -13.73
CA ILE A 146 -1.34 -7.75 -14.18
C ILE A 146 0.00 -8.48 -13.93
N ALA A 147 -0.06 -9.61 -13.22
CA ALA A 147 1.09 -10.42 -12.83
C ALA A 147 2.06 -10.70 -14.00
N ASP A 148 1.56 -11.03 -15.19
CA ASP A 148 2.38 -11.42 -16.34
C ASP A 148 3.18 -10.25 -16.93
N ALA A 149 2.72 -9.01 -16.77
CA ALA A 149 3.44 -7.82 -17.22
C ALA A 149 4.64 -7.46 -16.31
N CYS A 150 4.62 -7.95 -15.07
CA CYS A 150 5.58 -7.60 -14.04
C CYS A 150 6.79 -8.54 -14.02
N ASP A 151 7.96 -8.04 -13.63
CA ASP A 151 9.11 -8.88 -13.23
C ASP A 151 8.98 -9.31 -11.76
N VAL A 152 8.28 -8.51 -10.95
CA VAL A 152 8.04 -8.69 -9.52
C VAL A 152 6.68 -8.08 -9.15
N ILE A 153 5.97 -8.68 -8.22
CA ILE A 153 4.64 -8.26 -7.80
C ILE A 153 4.72 -7.81 -6.34
N GLY A 154 4.40 -6.55 -6.08
CA GLY A 154 4.22 -6.04 -4.72
C GLY A 154 2.90 -6.50 -4.14
N VAL A 155 2.92 -6.94 -2.88
CA VAL A 155 1.77 -7.45 -2.15
C VAL A 155 1.57 -6.67 -0.87
N ASN A 156 0.47 -5.93 -0.79
CA ASN A 156 0.01 -5.28 0.41
C ASN A 156 -0.96 -6.20 1.17
N ILE A 157 -0.66 -6.47 2.44
CA ILE A 157 -1.50 -7.31 3.30
C ILE A 157 -1.67 -6.61 4.63
N HIS A 158 -2.81 -5.96 4.82
CA HIS A 158 -3.19 -5.35 6.08
C HIS A 158 -4.32 -6.16 6.73
N PRO A 159 -4.05 -6.95 7.78
CA PRO A 159 -5.10 -7.58 8.58
C PRO A 159 -6.05 -6.55 9.20
N PHE A 160 -5.60 -5.33 9.49
CA PHE A 160 -6.43 -4.26 10.03
C PHE A 160 -7.67 -3.92 9.14
N PHE A 161 -7.57 -4.13 7.82
CA PHE A 161 -8.67 -3.92 6.88
C PHE A 161 -9.35 -5.23 6.43
N SER A 162 -8.94 -6.37 6.97
CA SER A 162 -9.43 -7.69 6.54
C SER A 162 -10.84 -7.96 7.07
N GLY A 163 -11.64 -8.67 6.28
CA GLY A 163 -12.94 -9.19 6.71
C GLY A 163 -12.87 -10.52 7.46
N SER A 164 -11.66 -11.06 7.67
CA SER A 164 -11.44 -12.37 8.28
C SER A 164 -11.69 -12.34 9.80
N PRO A 165 -12.37 -13.34 10.39
CA PRO A 165 -12.46 -13.43 11.85
C PRO A 165 -11.09 -13.50 12.53
N ALA A 166 -10.11 -14.12 11.87
CA ALA A 166 -8.75 -14.24 12.38
C ALA A 166 -8.03 -12.89 12.44
N SER A 167 -8.37 -11.90 11.60
CA SER A 167 -7.68 -10.61 11.61
C SER A 167 -7.99 -9.76 12.83
N VAL A 168 -9.11 -10.01 13.51
CA VAL A 168 -9.47 -9.32 14.76
C VAL A 168 -8.73 -9.90 15.96
N LEU A 169 -8.65 -11.23 16.04
CA LEU A 169 -8.12 -11.96 17.21
C LEU A 169 -6.63 -12.25 17.11
N THR A 170 -6.18 -12.63 15.91
CA THR A 170 -4.83 -13.10 15.62
C THR A 170 -4.35 -12.52 14.26
N PRO A 171 -4.11 -11.20 14.17
CA PRO A 171 -3.78 -10.52 12.91
C PRO A 171 -2.67 -11.20 12.09
N ILE A 172 -1.63 -11.70 12.76
CA ILE A 172 -0.51 -12.37 12.10
C ILE A 172 -0.92 -13.69 11.41
N VAL A 173 -1.95 -14.38 11.92
CA VAL A 173 -2.47 -15.60 11.29
C VAL A 173 -3.21 -15.27 10.00
N ASP A 174 -4.00 -14.18 9.99
CA ASP A 174 -4.62 -13.68 8.75
C ASP A 174 -3.58 -13.29 7.72
N PHE A 175 -2.55 -12.55 8.15
CA PHE A 175 -1.43 -12.17 7.30
C PHE A 175 -0.75 -13.39 6.66
N LYS A 176 -0.31 -14.37 7.48
CA LYS A 176 0.38 -15.57 7.00
C LYS A 176 -0.48 -16.37 6.03
N THR A 177 -1.77 -16.56 6.35
CA THR A 177 -2.71 -17.27 5.49
C THR A 177 -2.82 -16.61 4.11
N ARG A 178 -2.93 -15.28 4.06
CA ARG A 178 -3.04 -14.52 2.81
C ARG A 178 -1.71 -14.52 2.05
N TRP A 179 -0.59 -14.35 2.76
CA TRP A 179 0.75 -14.43 2.17
C TRP A 179 0.99 -15.79 1.51
N ASP A 180 0.73 -16.89 2.22
CA ASP A 180 0.93 -18.26 1.73
C ASP A 180 0.05 -18.55 0.51
N ALA A 181 -1.19 -18.06 0.50
CA ALA A 181 -2.09 -18.20 -0.66
C ALA A 181 -1.54 -17.46 -1.90
N VAL A 182 -1.02 -16.24 -1.71
CA VAL A 182 -0.43 -15.45 -2.79
C VAL A 182 0.90 -16.08 -3.25
N LYS A 183 1.73 -16.58 -2.32
CA LYS A 183 2.98 -17.29 -2.59
C LYS A 183 2.73 -18.59 -3.36
N ALA A 184 1.72 -19.37 -2.98
CA ALA A 184 1.35 -20.59 -3.68
C ALA A 184 0.93 -20.33 -5.14
N LYS A 185 0.35 -19.16 -5.42
CA LYS A 185 -0.09 -18.77 -6.76
C LYS A 185 1.04 -18.22 -7.64
N PHE A 186 1.94 -17.43 -7.08
CA PHE A 186 2.91 -16.64 -7.84
C PHE A 186 4.39 -16.99 -7.58
N GLY A 187 4.66 -17.88 -6.63
CA GLY A 187 6.01 -18.31 -6.27
C GLY A 187 6.90 -17.14 -5.85
N ASP A 188 8.16 -17.17 -6.26
CA ASP A 188 9.17 -16.16 -5.89
C ASP A 188 9.00 -14.82 -6.63
N LYS A 189 7.94 -14.66 -7.42
CA LYS A 189 7.64 -13.40 -8.12
C LYS A 189 7.14 -12.31 -7.17
N ILE A 190 6.69 -12.67 -5.97
CA ILE A 190 6.03 -11.75 -5.06
C ILE A 190 7.00 -11.14 -4.05
N ARG A 191 6.62 -9.98 -3.53
CA ARG A 191 7.32 -9.31 -2.44
C ARG A 191 6.34 -8.57 -1.56
N MET A 192 6.44 -8.74 -0.25
CA MET A 192 5.58 -8.02 0.70
C MET A 192 6.00 -6.55 0.72
N THR A 193 5.08 -5.66 0.35
CA THR A 193 5.34 -4.22 0.18
C THR A 193 4.73 -3.37 1.27
N GLU A 194 3.65 -3.84 1.92
CA GLU A 194 3.05 -3.17 3.07
C GLU A 194 2.37 -4.19 3.98
N SER A 195 2.61 -4.01 5.27
CA SER A 195 1.76 -4.52 6.33
C SER A 195 1.99 -3.69 7.59
N GLY A 196 0.92 -3.39 8.32
CA GLY A 196 1.02 -2.58 9.52
C GLY A 196 -0.26 -2.58 10.33
N TRP A 197 -0.16 -2.07 11.57
CA TRP A 197 -1.29 -1.88 12.48
C TRP A 197 -1.16 -0.52 13.17
N PRO A 198 -2.23 0.29 13.24
CA PRO A 198 -2.17 1.64 13.79
C PRO A 198 -2.19 1.63 15.32
N THR A 199 -1.46 2.56 15.94
CA THR A 199 -1.35 2.63 17.41
C THR A 199 -2.56 3.30 18.08
N GLN A 200 -3.31 4.13 17.35
CA GLN A 200 -4.49 4.85 17.85
C GLN A 200 -5.31 5.41 16.67
N GLY A 201 -6.31 6.26 16.95
CA GLY A 201 -7.10 6.94 15.91
C GLY A 201 -8.43 6.27 15.57
N GLY A 202 -8.93 5.39 16.45
CA GLY A 202 -10.25 4.76 16.32
C GLY A 202 -10.15 3.31 15.83
N ASN A 203 -11.09 2.91 14.99
CA ASN A 203 -11.24 1.53 14.54
C ASN A 203 -11.70 1.43 13.08
N PHE A 204 -11.35 0.33 12.43
CA PHE A 204 -11.95 -0.09 11.16
C PHE A 204 -12.85 -1.31 11.41
N GLY A 205 -14.16 -1.07 11.51
CA GLY A 205 -15.10 -2.11 11.92
C GLY A 205 -14.75 -2.64 13.32
N GLN A 206 -14.39 -3.92 13.43
CA GLN A 206 -13.99 -4.56 14.69
C GLN A 206 -12.47 -4.45 14.98
N HIS A 207 -11.69 -3.83 14.10
CA HIS A 207 -10.24 -3.70 14.24
C HIS A 207 -9.90 -2.40 14.95
N GLU A 208 -9.58 -2.49 16.24
CA GLU A 208 -9.19 -1.35 17.05
C GLU A 208 -7.73 -0.98 16.81
N ALA A 209 -7.47 0.31 16.56
CA ALA A 209 -6.14 0.88 16.59
C ALA A 209 -5.69 0.96 18.06
N ASN A 210 -4.60 0.27 18.39
CA ASN A 210 -4.20 0.05 19.77
C ASN A 210 -2.67 -0.07 19.87
N TRP A 211 -2.07 0.64 20.81
CA TRP A 211 -0.63 0.73 20.97
C TRP A 211 0.04 -0.63 21.19
N GLN A 212 -0.46 -1.39 22.17
CA GLN A 212 0.11 -2.70 22.49
C GLN A 212 -0.08 -3.68 21.32
N ARG A 213 -1.27 -3.68 20.69
CA ARG A 213 -1.53 -4.53 19.53
C ARG A 213 -0.64 -4.19 18.33
N ALA A 214 -0.39 -2.91 18.07
CA ALA A 214 0.51 -2.48 17.01
C ALA A 214 1.96 -2.91 17.28
N LYS A 215 2.41 -2.79 18.54
CA LYS A 215 3.72 -3.28 18.98
C LYS A 215 3.83 -4.80 18.81
N ASP A 216 2.85 -5.56 19.29
CA ASP A 216 2.82 -7.02 19.18
C ASP A 216 2.80 -7.46 17.71
N TYR A 217 2.02 -6.77 16.86
CA TYR A 217 1.97 -7.05 15.43
C TYR A 217 3.31 -6.78 14.74
N TYR A 218 3.98 -5.67 15.06
CA TYR A 218 5.31 -5.36 14.54
C TYR A 218 6.33 -6.45 14.89
N TYR A 219 6.37 -6.91 16.14
CA TYR A 219 7.28 -8.01 16.52
C TYR A 219 6.90 -9.35 15.88
N ALA A 220 5.62 -9.64 15.73
CA ALA A 220 5.16 -10.82 15.01
C ALA A 220 5.55 -10.80 13.52
N MET A 221 5.59 -9.61 12.90
CA MET A 221 6.09 -9.41 11.54
C MET A 221 7.61 -9.62 11.45
N LEU A 222 8.38 -9.14 12.44
CA LEU A 222 9.82 -9.42 12.52
C LEU A 222 10.11 -10.92 12.68
N GLU A 223 9.34 -11.61 13.52
CA GLU A 223 9.46 -13.06 13.68
C GLU A 223 9.12 -13.79 12.37
N TRP A 224 8.01 -13.41 11.71
CA TRP A 224 7.66 -13.96 10.41
C TRP A 224 8.77 -13.73 9.39
N GLU A 225 9.30 -12.52 9.27
CA GLU A 225 10.39 -12.17 8.34
C GLU A 225 11.63 -13.04 8.58
N SER A 226 12.01 -13.26 9.84
CA SER A 226 13.16 -14.11 10.17
C SER A 226 12.97 -15.59 9.80
N SER A 227 11.72 -16.04 9.68
CA SER A 227 11.38 -17.42 9.31
C SER A 227 11.06 -17.58 7.82
N GLU A 228 10.72 -16.48 7.14
CA GLU A 228 10.27 -16.48 5.77
C GLU A 228 11.47 -16.36 4.83
N GLN A 229 11.60 -17.31 3.90
CA GLN A 229 12.55 -17.19 2.80
C GLN A 229 11.94 -16.31 1.71
N SER A 230 12.03 -14.99 1.89
CA SER A 230 11.59 -13.99 0.91
C SER A 230 12.65 -12.90 0.69
N GLU A 231 12.48 -12.11 -0.37
CA GLU A 231 13.19 -10.83 -0.48
C GLU A 231 12.81 -9.88 0.67
N ILE A 232 13.63 -8.85 0.91
CA ILE A 232 13.44 -7.83 1.94
C ILE A 232 11.98 -7.32 1.93
N PRO A 233 11.15 -7.67 2.92
CA PRO A 233 9.77 -7.24 2.97
C PRO A 233 9.67 -5.85 3.64
N TYR A 234 8.56 -5.12 3.48
CA TYR A 234 8.45 -3.74 3.97
C TYR A 234 7.31 -3.53 4.96
N TYR A 235 7.64 -3.14 6.20
CA TYR A 235 6.62 -2.77 7.19
C TYR A 235 6.08 -1.37 6.93
N PHE A 236 4.77 -1.19 7.10
CA PHE A 236 4.08 0.07 6.98
C PHE A 236 3.81 0.65 8.39
N MET A 237 4.47 1.72 8.82
CA MET A 237 5.44 2.58 8.11
C MET A 237 6.40 3.28 9.08
N PHE A 238 7.32 4.12 8.57
CA PHE A 238 8.33 4.80 9.39
C PHE A 238 7.71 5.67 10.48
N HIS A 239 6.98 6.72 10.12
CA HIS A 239 6.47 7.71 11.08
C HIS A 239 5.01 8.10 10.81
N ASP A 240 4.36 8.56 11.87
CA ASP A 240 2.97 9.02 11.83
C ASP A 240 2.78 10.19 10.88
N ASN A 241 1.76 10.11 10.02
CA ASN A 241 1.43 11.15 9.05
C ASN A 241 0.16 11.92 9.49
N PRO A 242 0.29 13.09 10.13
CA PRO A 242 -0.86 13.86 10.62
C PRO A 242 -1.82 14.34 9.51
N ALA A 243 -1.41 14.31 8.24
CA ALA A 243 -2.26 14.72 7.12
C ALA A 243 -3.33 13.67 6.74
N LYS A 244 -3.24 12.42 7.23
CA LYS A 244 -4.19 11.35 6.84
C LYS A 244 -5.46 11.28 7.68
N GLY A 245 -5.40 11.70 8.95
CA GLY A 245 -6.53 11.70 9.87
C GLY A 245 -6.91 10.29 10.38
N GLY A 246 -7.67 10.23 11.48
CA GLY A 246 -8.13 8.96 12.06
C GLY A 246 -6.99 8.00 12.39
N PHE A 247 -7.22 6.70 12.19
CA PHE A 247 -6.20 5.66 12.39
C PHE A 247 -5.09 5.70 11.34
N GLU A 248 -5.35 6.26 10.16
CA GLU A 248 -4.36 6.39 9.08
C GLU A 248 -3.17 7.28 9.49
N THR A 249 -3.39 8.21 10.42
CA THR A 249 -2.31 9.01 11.00
C THR A 249 -1.28 8.15 11.74
N TYR A 250 -1.69 7.03 12.33
CA TYR A 250 -0.96 6.39 13.43
C TYR A 250 -0.33 5.03 13.11
N PHE A 251 -0.08 4.74 11.83
CA PHE A 251 0.63 3.52 11.38
C PHE A 251 2.15 3.58 11.58
N GLY A 252 2.72 4.74 11.95
CA GLY A 252 4.15 4.89 12.15
C GLY A 252 4.65 4.06 13.32
N ILE A 253 5.84 3.47 13.20
CA ILE A 253 6.59 2.93 14.36
C ILE A 253 7.48 4.00 15.02
N ALA A 254 7.53 5.19 14.43
CA ALA A 254 8.05 6.42 14.99
C ALA A 254 6.94 7.48 15.08
N THR A 255 7.09 8.43 15.99
CA THR A 255 6.24 9.62 16.07
C THR A 255 6.48 10.51 14.86
N GLN A 256 5.60 11.49 14.62
CA GLN A 256 5.75 12.46 13.52
C GLN A 256 7.15 13.11 13.47
N ASP A 257 7.80 13.30 14.62
CA ASP A 257 9.15 13.89 14.74
C ASP A 257 10.29 12.88 14.48
N GLY A 258 9.98 11.68 14.00
CA GLY A 258 10.95 10.64 13.70
C GLY A 258 11.51 9.90 14.92
N LYS A 259 10.86 9.98 16.10
CA LYS A 259 11.31 9.28 17.32
C LYS A 259 10.64 7.92 17.45
N TRP A 260 11.41 6.87 17.68
CA TRP A 260 10.88 5.51 17.81
C TRP A 260 9.85 5.39 18.95
N LYS A 261 8.71 4.77 18.65
CA LYS A 261 7.59 4.60 19.60
C LYS A 261 7.89 3.60 20.70
N TRP A 262 8.48 2.46 20.36
CA TRP A 262 8.60 1.31 21.27
C TRP A 262 9.56 1.52 22.45
N GLU A 263 10.41 2.54 22.38
CA GLU A 263 11.37 2.91 23.44
C GLU A 263 10.74 3.84 24.49
N ASN A 264 9.54 4.34 24.23
CA ASN A 264 8.81 5.23 25.11
C ASN A 264 7.55 4.53 25.65
N PRO A 265 7.10 4.87 26.88
CA PRO A 265 5.79 4.41 27.35
C PRO A 265 4.69 4.94 26.43
N ASP A 266 3.60 4.18 26.32
CA ASP A 266 2.41 4.57 25.56
C ASP A 266 1.99 6.02 25.92
N PRO A 267 1.98 6.96 24.97
CA PRO A 267 1.62 8.36 25.22
C PRO A 267 0.12 8.52 25.54
N SER A 268 -0.69 7.48 25.32
CA SER A 268 -2.09 7.42 25.71
C SER A 268 -2.36 6.03 26.26
N PRO A 269 -2.07 5.77 27.56
CA PRO A 269 -2.43 4.51 28.20
C PRO A 269 -3.96 4.45 28.25
N THR A 270 -4.55 4.04 27.14
CA THR A 270 -5.96 3.78 27.04
C THR A 270 -6.14 2.54 27.90
N SER A 271 -6.89 2.68 29.00
CA SER A 271 -7.22 1.58 29.89
C SER A 271 -7.58 0.35 29.05
N ASN A 272 -6.91 -0.77 29.31
CA ASN A 272 -7.14 -2.07 28.66
C ASN A 272 -8.62 -2.24 28.30
N PRO A 273 -8.96 -2.78 27.11
CA PRO A 273 -10.34 -3.10 26.80
C PRO A 273 -10.90 -3.99 27.91
N THR A 274 -12.00 -3.54 28.49
CA THR A 274 -12.90 -4.35 29.31
C THR A 274 -13.04 -5.70 28.64
N THR A 275 -12.70 -6.75 29.38
CA THR A 275 -12.90 -8.17 29.01
C THR A 275 -14.15 -8.31 28.15
N TYR A 276 -13.98 -8.79 26.91
CA TYR A 276 -15.10 -9.31 26.14
C TYR A 276 -15.94 -10.23 27.05
N PRO A 277 -17.27 -10.01 27.18
CA PRO A 277 -18.07 -10.90 28.00
C PRO A 277 -17.97 -12.31 27.43
N THR A 278 -17.35 -13.19 28.20
CA THR A 278 -17.42 -14.63 27.98
C THR A 278 -18.87 -15.01 28.23
N ASN A 279 -19.67 -15.17 27.18
CA ASN A 279 -20.96 -15.85 27.29
C ASN A 279 -20.67 -17.33 27.62
N SER A 280 -20.48 -17.62 28.91
CA SER A 280 -20.71 -18.96 29.43
C SER A 280 -22.21 -19.23 29.36
N PRO A 281 -22.66 -20.41 28.89
CA PRO A 281 -24.06 -20.75 28.88
C PRO A 281 -24.53 -20.90 30.33
N THR A 282 -25.27 -19.91 30.83
CA THR A 282 -25.99 -20.04 32.09
C THR A 282 -27.12 -21.05 31.88
N SER A 283 -27.03 -22.16 32.62
CA SER A 283 -28.04 -23.20 32.75
C SER A 283 -29.41 -22.60 33.06
N THR A 284 -30.35 -22.75 32.12
CA THR A 284 -31.78 -22.49 32.35
C THR A 284 -32.34 -23.53 33.33
N PRO A 285 -32.99 -23.13 34.44
CA PRO A 285 -33.72 -24.08 35.26
C PRO A 285 -35.00 -24.54 34.55
N ALA A 286 -35.28 -25.83 34.67
CA ALA A 286 -36.43 -26.50 34.06
C ALA A 286 -37.79 -25.87 34.47
N PRO A 287 -38.77 -25.76 33.55
CA PRO A 287 -40.11 -25.33 33.92
C PRO A 287 -40.93 -26.50 34.50
N THR A 288 -41.51 -26.28 35.68
CA THR A 288 -42.49 -27.15 36.33
C THR A 288 -43.84 -27.05 35.62
N SER A 289 -44.44 -28.21 35.35
CA SER A 289 -45.77 -28.45 34.77
C SER A 289 -46.92 -27.86 35.60
N THR A 290 -48.01 -27.40 34.96
CA THR A 290 -49.45 -27.85 35.02
C THR A 290 -50.36 -26.85 34.23
N PRO A 291 -51.67 -27.09 33.97
CA PRO A 291 -52.24 -27.72 32.78
C PRO A 291 -53.00 -26.77 31.80
N THR A 292 -53.32 -27.36 30.65
CA THR A 292 -54.06 -26.87 29.46
C THR A 292 -55.49 -26.36 29.74
N PRO A 293 -56.01 -25.44 28.90
CA PRO A 293 -57.25 -25.77 28.19
C PRO A 293 -57.20 -25.49 26.68
N SER A 294 -57.93 -26.33 25.95
CA SER A 294 -58.08 -26.38 24.50
C SER A 294 -58.74 -25.15 23.89
N SER A 295 -58.24 -24.71 22.73
CA SER A 295 -59.10 -24.42 21.56
C SER A 295 -58.28 -24.32 20.27
N SER A 296 -58.88 -24.89 19.23
CA SER A 296 -58.44 -25.04 17.84
C SER A 296 -58.47 -23.74 17.04
N THR A 297 -57.56 -23.57 16.07
CA THR A 297 -57.75 -22.96 14.70
C THR A 297 -56.38 -22.88 13.96
N PRO A 298 -56.32 -22.99 12.61
CA PRO A 298 -55.22 -23.67 11.89
C PRO A 298 -54.01 -22.81 11.47
N ALA A 299 -52.96 -23.54 11.09
CA ALA A 299 -51.60 -23.12 10.77
C ALA A 299 -51.44 -22.19 9.55
N PRO A 300 -50.49 -21.24 9.58
CA PRO A 300 -49.95 -20.62 8.36
C PRO A 300 -48.72 -21.36 7.83
N THR A 301 -48.68 -21.47 6.51
CA THR A 301 -47.65 -22.04 5.62
C THR A 301 -46.24 -21.45 5.86
N PRO A 302 -45.14 -22.22 5.71
CA PRO A 302 -43.79 -21.71 5.91
C PRO A 302 -43.35 -20.75 4.80
N ILE A 303 -42.93 -19.53 5.19
CA ILE A 303 -42.26 -18.57 4.30
C ILE A 303 -40.76 -18.83 4.36
N SER A 304 -40.20 -19.15 3.19
CA SER A 304 -38.77 -19.23 2.91
C SER A 304 -38.11 -17.87 3.14
N SER A 305 -37.13 -17.79 4.04
CA SER A 305 -36.30 -16.60 4.25
C SER A 305 -35.04 -16.71 3.39
N GLU A 306 -35.09 -16.08 2.22
CA GLU A 306 -33.93 -15.77 1.39
C GLU A 306 -33.24 -14.51 1.96
N PRO A 307 -31.89 -14.45 2.00
CA PRO A 307 -31.19 -13.31 2.59
C PRO A 307 -31.35 -12.04 1.75
N THR A 308 -31.73 -10.95 2.41
CA THR A 308 -31.91 -9.61 1.85
C THR A 308 -30.60 -9.08 1.24
N PRO A 309 -30.61 -8.48 0.03
CA PRO A 309 -29.42 -7.87 -0.55
C PRO A 309 -29.05 -6.54 0.15
N MET A 310 -27.74 -6.34 0.29
CA MET A 310 -27.07 -5.14 0.80
C MET A 310 -27.41 -3.89 -0.05
N PRO A 311 -27.47 -2.67 0.51
CA PRO A 311 -27.93 -1.49 -0.22
C PRO A 311 -26.99 -1.10 -1.36
N THR A 312 -27.57 -0.98 -2.56
CA THR A 312 -26.92 -0.50 -3.78
C THR A 312 -26.68 1.01 -3.70
N VAL A 313 -25.42 1.42 -3.91
CA VAL A 313 -25.03 2.82 -4.14
C VAL A 313 -25.61 3.26 -5.50
N PRO A 314 -26.27 4.43 -5.62
CA PRO A 314 -26.82 4.87 -6.88
C PRO A 314 -25.72 5.21 -7.89
N THR A 315 -25.79 4.56 -9.05
CA THR A 315 -25.01 4.87 -10.26
C THR A 315 -25.39 6.25 -10.81
N PRO A 316 -24.45 7.09 -11.27
CA PRO A 316 -24.80 8.34 -11.94
C PRO A 316 -25.48 8.09 -13.29
N VAL A 317 -26.57 8.81 -13.52
CA VAL A 317 -27.35 8.81 -14.76
C VAL A 317 -26.49 9.38 -15.92
N PRO A 318 -26.45 8.75 -17.10
CA PRO A 318 -25.78 9.30 -18.28
C PRO A 318 -26.48 10.58 -18.75
N ALA A 319 -25.72 11.67 -18.90
CA ALA A 319 -26.20 12.87 -19.56
C ALA A 319 -26.46 12.59 -21.05
N ILE A 320 -27.66 12.96 -21.51
CA ILE A 320 -28.09 12.95 -22.91
C ILE A 320 -27.19 13.90 -23.72
N PRO A 321 -26.69 13.51 -24.91
CA PRO A 321 -25.88 14.39 -25.74
C PRO A 321 -26.75 15.49 -26.36
N THR A 322 -26.46 16.75 -26.03
CA THR A 322 -27.02 17.91 -26.73
C THR A 322 -26.33 18.11 -28.07
N SER A 323 -27.18 18.38 -29.07
CA SER A 323 -26.88 18.53 -30.48
C SER A 323 -25.88 19.65 -30.82
N LYS A 324 -24.95 19.30 -31.70
CA LYS A 324 -24.07 20.16 -32.50
C LYS A 324 -24.80 21.35 -33.14
N PRO A 325 -24.26 22.58 -33.10
CA PRO A 325 -24.68 23.64 -34.01
C PRO A 325 -23.98 23.49 -35.38
N THR A 326 -24.79 23.49 -36.43
CA THR A 326 -24.42 23.61 -37.85
C THR A 326 -23.77 24.97 -38.14
N PRO A 327 -22.79 25.08 -39.06
CA PRO A 327 -22.23 26.36 -39.47
C PRO A 327 -23.14 27.07 -40.48
N THR A 328 -23.41 28.35 -40.25
CA THR A 328 -24.11 29.25 -41.17
C THR A 328 -23.16 29.72 -42.29
N VAL A 329 -23.61 29.51 -43.53
CA VAL A 329 -23.04 30.03 -44.78
C VAL A 329 -23.69 31.38 -45.11
N ASN A 330 -22.92 32.38 -45.58
CA ASN A 330 -23.32 33.32 -46.65
C ASN A 330 -22.16 34.24 -47.11
N PRO A 331 -22.24 34.95 -48.27
CA PRO A 331 -21.73 34.42 -49.53
C PRO A 331 -20.72 35.34 -50.27
N THR A 332 -20.02 34.74 -51.23
CA THR A 332 -19.55 35.25 -52.54
C THR A 332 -18.98 36.69 -52.66
N ASN A 333 -17.71 36.77 -53.10
CA ASN A 333 -17.31 37.57 -54.27
C ASN A 333 -15.94 37.09 -54.82
N THR A 334 -15.95 36.68 -56.09
CA THR A 334 -14.81 36.42 -57.00
C THR A 334 -15.22 37.03 -58.36
N PRO A 335 -14.39 37.15 -59.42
CA PRO A 335 -12.92 36.99 -59.61
C PRO A 335 -12.38 38.19 -60.49
N PRO A 336 -11.37 38.11 -61.40
CA PRO A 336 -10.39 37.05 -61.72
C PRO A 336 -8.93 37.51 -61.98
N SER A 337 -8.00 36.55 -62.10
CA SER A 337 -7.07 36.40 -63.25
C SER A 337 -6.12 35.20 -63.02
N THR A 338 -6.40 34.07 -63.68
CA THR A 338 -5.60 33.42 -64.76
C THR A 338 -4.55 32.39 -64.32
N SER A 339 -4.85 31.13 -64.65
CA SER A 339 -3.93 29.98 -64.86
C SER A 339 -3.46 30.00 -66.35
N PRO A 340 -2.54 29.14 -66.89
CA PRO A 340 -2.42 27.72 -66.53
C PRO A 340 -1.05 26.97 -66.71
N THR A 341 -1.03 25.75 -66.13
CA THR A 341 -0.47 24.45 -66.65
C THR A 341 1.03 24.05 -66.49
N PRO A 342 1.36 22.73 -66.50
CA PRO A 342 2.14 22.07 -65.43
C PRO A 342 3.24 21.09 -65.93
N THR A 343 3.67 20.15 -65.05
CA THR A 343 4.23 18.78 -65.33
C THR A 343 5.77 18.66 -65.32
N PRO A 344 6.41 17.48 -65.08
CA PRO A 344 6.35 16.52 -63.95
C PRO A 344 7.75 16.12 -63.35
N ALA A 345 7.78 15.25 -62.33
CA ALA A 345 8.92 14.37 -61.94
C ALA A 345 9.01 13.12 -62.87
N PRO A 346 10.04 12.21 -62.91
CA PRO A 346 10.92 11.64 -61.84
C PRO A 346 12.43 11.54 -62.27
N THR A 347 13.45 10.99 -61.57
CA THR A 347 13.75 9.58 -61.16
C THR A 347 15.21 9.51 -60.57
N LYS A 348 15.52 8.55 -59.67
CA LYS A 348 16.88 8.06 -59.26
C LYS A 348 17.46 7.05 -60.32
N PRO A 349 18.60 6.28 -60.18
CA PRO A 349 19.69 6.15 -59.17
C PRO A 349 21.15 6.02 -59.75
N PHE A 350 22.21 5.91 -58.92
CA PHE A 350 23.21 4.80 -58.85
C PHE A 350 24.47 5.09 -57.98
N CYS A 351 25.04 3.98 -57.48
CA CYS A 351 26.21 3.75 -56.60
C CYS A 351 27.59 4.09 -57.25
N PRO A 352 28.74 3.96 -56.55
CA PRO A 352 29.34 2.66 -56.17
C PRO A 352 29.31 2.34 -54.67
#